data_AF-A0A8E0IMF1-F1
#
_entry.id   AF-A0A8E0IMF1-F1
#
_cell.length_a   1.000
_cell.length_b   1.000
_cell.length_c   1.000
_cell.angle_alpha   90.00
_cell.angle_beta   90.00
_cell.angle_gamma   90.00
#
_symmetry.space_group_name_H-M   'P 1'
#
loop_
_entity.id
_entity.type
_entity.pdbx_description
1 polymer ?
#
loop_
_entity_poly.entity_id
_entity_poly.type
_entity_poly.pdbx_seq_one_letter_code
_entity_poly.pdbx_strand_id
1 'polypeptide(L)'
;QLTKIVLNSAAVGAMRDQNLIDTIQPSNGGTPISYYNGIEIVEDDALPVAADGTTDAFIIANGAVSYGLANPENSYEVKRDSLGNGGQTAVINRRTLAMQIAGTSFTDVTKVAGLGYSAINASETSMYDLVGDPRNIGIVDYRFTVDKKFVVAGINTPKA
;
A
#
# COMPACT_ATOMS: atom_id res chain seq x y z
N GLN A 1 0.00 16.33 10.25
CA GLN A 1 1.02 15.68 11.10
C GLN A 1 1.11 14.22 10.67
N LEU A 2 2.31 13.67 10.57
CA LEU A 2 2.53 12.27 10.22
C LEU A 2 2.18 11.38 11.42
N THR A 3 1.48 10.28 11.18
CA THR A 3 0.86 9.48 12.25
C THR A 3 1.25 8.01 12.23
N LYS A 4 1.57 7.47 11.05
CA LYS A 4 1.96 6.06 10.89
C LYS A 4 3.19 5.94 10.02
N ILE A 5 4.03 4.96 10.30
CA ILE A 5 5.15 4.55 9.46
C ILE A 5 4.97 3.07 9.10
N VAL A 6 5.04 2.75 7.81
CA VAL A 6 4.96 1.39 7.29
C VAL A 6 6.35 0.92 6.92
N LEU A 7 6.75 -0.22 7.47
CA LEU A 7 8.07 -0.83 7.35
C LEU A 7 7.91 -2.34 7.15
N ASN A 8 8.88 -2.99 6.52
CA ASN A 8 8.97 -4.46 6.57
C ASN A 8 9.66 -4.96 7.84
N SER A 9 9.54 -6.27 8.07
CA SER A 9 10.15 -6.93 9.22
C SER A 9 11.68 -6.79 9.28
N ALA A 10 12.38 -6.67 8.14
CA ALA A 10 13.83 -6.46 8.10
C ALA A 10 14.22 -5.10 8.71
N ALA A 11 13.52 -4.03 8.33
CA ALA A 11 13.72 -2.70 8.90
C ALA A 11 13.31 -2.64 10.38
N VAL A 12 12.19 -3.27 10.74
CA VAL A 12 11.77 -3.38 12.16
C VAL A 12 12.80 -4.14 12.99
N GLY A 13 13.39 -5.22 12.45
CA GLY A 13 14.48 -5.96 13.09
C GLY A 13 15.72 -5.11 13.32
N ALA A 14 16.11 -4.30 12.34
CA ALA A 14 17.22 -3.35 12.49
C ALA A 14 16.94 -2.28 13.55
N MET A 15 15.72 -1.76 13.63
CA MET A 15 15.31 -0.80 14.65
C MET A 15 15.29 -1.41 16.06
N ARG A 16 14.90 -2.69 16.19
CA ARG A 16 14.95 -3.41 17.48
C ARG A 16 16.39 -3.60 17.96
N ASP A 17 17.32 -3.96 17.07
CA ASP A 17 18.74 -4.11 17.41
C ASP A 17 19.36 -2.79 17.94
N GLN A 18 18.85 -1.65 17.44
CA GLN A 18 19.26 -0.31 17.85
C GLN A 18 18.46 0.25 19.04
N ASN A 19 17.52 -0.52 19.61
CA ASN A 19 16.60 -0.09 20.67
C ASN A 19 15.81 1.19 20.34
N LEU A 20 15.37 1.33 19.08
CA LEU A 20 14.61 2.49 18.63
C LEU A 20 13.09 2.36 18.82
N ILE A 21 12.59 1.18 19.18
CA ILE A 21 11.15 0.90 19.25
C ILE A 21 10.66 0.96 20.69
N ASP A 22 9.66 1.80 20.92
CA ASP A 22 8.88 1.80 22.14
C ASP A 22 7.67 0.87 21.97
N THR A 23 7.47 -0.05 22.91
CA THR A 23 6.28 -0.91 22.92
C THR A 23 5.33 -0.49 24.01
N ILE A 24 4.12 -0.08 23.63
CA ILE A 24 3.05 0.20 24.58
C ILE A 24 2.17 -1.04 24.66
N GLN A 25 2.05 -1.64 25.84
CA GLN A 25 1.16 -2.76 26.07
C GLN A 25 -0.27 -2.24 26.27
N PRO A 26 -1.23 -2.55 25.38
CA PRO A 26 -2.64 -2.27 25.64
C PRO A 26 -3.17 -3.17 26.77
N SER A 27 -4.41 -2.95 27.22
CA SER A 27 -5.09 -3.74 28.26
C SER A 27 -4.75 -5.24 28.20
N ASN A 28 -4.47 -5.85 29.36
CA ASN A 28 -4.02 -7.25 29.50
C ASN A 28 -4.68 -8.21 28.50
N GLY A 29 -3.96 -8.56 27.44
CA GLY A 29 -4.40 -9.49 26.39
C GLY A 29 -4.21 -9.00 24.94
N GLY A 30 -3.94 -7.71 24.71
CA GLY A 30 -3.67 -7.20 23.35
C GLY A 30 -2.22 -7.33 22.92
N THR A 31 -1.99 -7.49 21.61
CA THR A 31 -0.65 -7.44 21.01
C THR A 31 -0.03 -6.06 21.25
N PRO A 32 1.24 -5.97 21.69
CA PRO A 32 1.92 -4.69 21.89
C PRO A 32 1.93 -3.85 20.61
N ILE A 33 1.64 -2.55 20.75
CA ILE A 33 1.72 -1.60 19.64
C ILE A 33 3.12 -0.99 19.65
N SER A 34 3.79 -1.06 18.51
CA SER A 34 5.15 -0.54 18.32
C SER A 34 5.10 0.92 17.88
N TYR A 35 5.90 1.78 18.51
CA TYR A 35 6.04 3.19 18.17
C TYR A 35 7.50 3.54 17.93
N TYR A 36 7.71 4.54 17.08
CA TYR A 36 8.99 5.23 16.89
C TYR A 36 8.76 6.73 17.03
N ASN A 37 9.36 7.37 18.05
CA ASN A 37 9.19 8.80 18.31
C ASN A 37 7.72 9.27 18.33
N GLY A 38 6.82 8.44 18.88
CA GLY A 38 5.38 8.72 18.95
C GLY A 38 4.59 8.48 17.65
N ILE A 39 5.22 7.97 16.60
CA ILE A 39 4.57 7.51 15.35
C ILE A 39 4.37 6.00 15.42
N GLU A 40 3.18 5.52 15.10
CA GLU A 40 2.86 4.09 15.13
C GLU A 40 3.55 3.37 13.98
N ILE A 41 4.23 2.25 14.28
CA ILE A 41 4.83 1.37 13.29
C ILE A 41 3.82 0.31 12.86
N VAL A 42 3.61 0.20 11.55
CA VAL A 42 2.88 -0.89 10.90
C VAL A 42 3.89 -1.76 10.17
N GLU A 43 3.95 -3.04 10.52
CA GLU A 43 4.84 -4.02 9.90
C GLU A 43 4.14 -4.72 8.74
N ASP A 44 4.71 -4.67 7.53
CA ASP A 44 4.22 -5.32 6.31
C ASP A 44 5.38 -5.82 5.44
N ASP A 45 5.47 -7.15 5.28
CA ASP A 45 6.50 -7.83 4.47
C ASP A 45 6.22 -7.79 2.96
N ALA A 46 5.07 -7.28 2.53
CA ALA A 46 4.82 -7.00 1.12
C ALA A 46 5.69 -5.84 0.60
N LEU A 47 6.28 -5.03 1.50
CA LEU A 47 7.23 -3.99 1.14
C LEU A 47 8.57 -4.61 0.71
N PRO A 48 9.01 -4.37 -0.54
CA PRO A 48 10.16 -5.06 -1.09
C PRO A 48 11.46 -4.64 -0.39
N VAL A 49 12.28 -5.64 -0.04
CA VAL A 49 13.69 -5.46 0.33
C VAL A 49 14.53 -5.97 -0.84
N ALA A 50 15.46 -5.15 -1.33
CA ALA A 50 16.44 -5.58 -2.30
C ALA A 50 17.52 -6.46 -1.65
N ALA A 51 18.18 -7.31 -2.43
CA ALA A 51 19.21 -8.23 -1.92
C ALA A 51 20.44 -7.51 -1.31
N ASP A 52 20.63 -6.23 -1.64
CA ASP A 52 21.66 -5.37 -1.06
C ASP A 52 21.24 -4.76 0.29
N GLY A 53 19.99 -4.93 0.72
CA GLY A 53 19.39 -4.36 1.92
C GLY A 53 18.65 -3.05 1.69
N THR A 54 18.52 -2.57 0.45
CA THR A 54 17.76 -1.35 0.16
C THR A 54 16.26 -1.58 0.35
N THR A 55 15.60 -0.70 1.08
CA THR A 55 14.18 -0.75 1.41
C THR A 55 13.59 0.64 1.57
N ASP A 56 12.26 0.72 1.55
CA ASP A 56 11.50 1.97 1.69
C ASP A 56 10.71 1.98 3.01
N ALA A 57 10.57 3.18 3.59
CA ALA A 57 9.66 3.48 4.69
C ALA A 57 8.60 4.46 4.21
N PHE A 58 7.33 4.05 4.28
CA PHE A 58 6.21 4.93 3.95
C PHE A 58 5.67 5.58 5.21
N ILE A 59 5.83 6.90 5.32
CA ILE A 59 5.32 7.67 6.46
C ILE A 59 4.08 8.44 6.00
N ILE A 60 2.95 8.19 6.67
CA ILE A 60 1.63 8.61 6.21
C ILE A 60 0.91 9.39 7.31
N ALA A 61 0.29 10.50 6.94
CA ALA A 61 -0.66 11.24 7.75
C ALA A 61 -2.08 10.67 7.58
N ASN A 62 -2.87 10.70 8.66
CA ASN A 62 -4.27 10.34 8.57
C ASN A 62 -5.00 11.23 7.55
N GLY A 63 -5.77 10.61 6.64
CA GLY A 63 -6.51 11.30 5.57
C GLY A 63 -5.67 11.68 4.33
N ALA A 64 -4.40 11.27 4.25
CA ALA A 64 -3.54 11.54 3.10
C ALA A 64 -3.99 10.81 1.81
N VAL A 65 -4.65 9.66 1.95
CA VAL A 65 -5.24 8.90 0.84
C VAL A 65 -6.75 8.83 1.04
N SER A 66 -7.49 9.23 0.02
CA SER A 66 -8.95 9.10 -0.05
C SER A 66 -9.32 8.01 -1.04
N TYR A 67 -10.38 7.26 -0.75
CA TYR A 67 -10.94 6.30 -1.69
C TYR A 67 -12.45 6.47 -1.80
N GLY A 68 -12.96 6.22 -3.00
CA GLY A 68 -14.38 6.15 -3.31
C GLY A 68 -14.71 4.78 -3.88
N LEU A 69 -15.80 4.19 -3.39
CA LEU A 69 -16.32 2.92 -3.90
C LEU A 69 -17.66 3.17 -4.60
N ALA A 70 -17.84 2.57 -5.76
CA ALA A 70 -19.11 2.53 -6.48
C ALA A 70 -19.42 1.10 -6.92
N ASN A 71 -20.68 0.72 -6.80
CA ASN A 71 -21.17 -0.55 -7.32
C ASN A 71 -21.82 -0.29 -8.68
N PRO A 72 -21.31 -0.88 -9.78
CA PRO A 72 -21.94 -0.76 -11.08
C PRO A 72 -23.29 -1.49 -11.09
N GLU A 73 -24.10 -1.20 -12.10
CA GLU A 73 -25.31 -1.99 -12.37
C GLU A 73 -24.95 -3.47 -12.57
N ASN A 74 -25.76 -4.37 -12.01
CA ASN A 74 -25.48 -5.80 -11.97
C ASN A 74 -24.11 -6.12 -11.31
N SER A 75 -23.84 -5.48 -10.17
CA SER A 75 -22.63 -5.68 -9.36
C SER A 75 -22.48 -7.12 -8.87
N TYR A 76 -23.59 -7.83 -8.63
CA TYR A 76 -23.59 -9.26 -8.35
C TYR A 76 -24.47 -9.98 -9.36
N GLU A 77 -23.93 -11.03 -9.99
CA GLU A 77 -24.64 -11.82 -10.97
C GLU A 77 -24.29 -13.30 -10.77
N VAL A 78 -25.31 -14.16 -10.80
CA VAL A 78 -25.11 -15.61 -10.78
C VAL A 78 -25.54 -16.15 -12.14
N LYS A 79 -24.59 -16.71 -12.89
CA LYS A 79 -24.84 -17.28 -14.20
C LYS A 79 -24.63 -18.79 -14.16
N ARG A 80 -25.67 -19.55 -14.53
CA ARG A 80 -25.59 -21.00 -14.69
C ARG A 80 -25.36 -21.35 -16.15
N ASP A 81 -24.30 -22.08 -16.44
CA ASP A 81 -24.09 -22.75 -17.73
C ASP A 81 -24.46 -24.22 -17.58
N SER A 82 -25.56 -24.63 -18.21
CA SER A 82 -26.09 -25.98 -18.09
C SER A 82 -25.41 -27.00 -19.01
N LEU A 83 -24.72 -26.56 -20.07
CA LEU A 83 -24.16 -27.44 -21.10
C LEU A 83 -22.63 -27.43 -21.09
N GLY A 84 -21.99 -26.31 -20.72
CA GLY A 84 -20.55 -26.20 -20.55
C GLY A 84 -20.07 -26.85 -19.24
N ASN A 85 -18.93 -27.55 -19.32
CA ASN A 85 -18.17 -28.08 -18.18
C ASN A 85 -19.01 -28.85 -17.12
N GLY A 86 -20.08 -29.54 -17.52
CA GLY A 86 -20.88 -30.38 -16.62
C GLY A 86 -21.89 -29.62 -15.74
N GLY A 87 -22.29 -28.39 -16.10
CA GLY A 87 -23.32 -27.66 -15.36
C GLY A 87 -22.77 -26.66 -14.34
N GLN A 88 -21.78 -25.86 -14.72
CA GLN A 88 -21.12 -24.92 -13.80
C GLN A 88 -21.98 -23.69 -13.48
N THR A 89 -21.85 -23.18 -12.26
CA THR A 89 -22.47 -21.92 -11.82
C THR A 89 -21.36 -20.95 -11.46
N ALA A 90 -21.32 -19.82 -12.16
CA ALA A 90 -20.39 -18.73 -11.88
C ALA A 90 -21.08 -17.66 -11.04
N VAL A 91 -20.37 -17.18 -10.02
CA VAL A 91 -20.75 -15.97 -9.27
C VAL A 91 -19.81 -14.87 -9.69
N ILE A 92 -20.36 -13.81 -10.26
CA ILE A 92 -19.62 -12.66 -10.78
C ILE A 92 -19.87 -11.49 -9.83
N ASN A 93 -18.78 -10.91 -9.33
CA ASN A 93 -18.81 -9.69 -8.54
C ASN A 93 -18.05 -8.59 -9.27
N ARG A 94 -18.67 -7.42 -9.43
CA ARG A 94 -18.12 -6.24 -10.07
C ARG A 94 -18.19 -5.07 -9.08
N ARG A 95 -17.06 -4.42 -8.83
CA ARG A 95 -16.95 -3.19 -8.05
C ARG A 95 -16.02 -2.20 -8.75
N THR A 96 -16.27 -0.92 -8.59
CA THR A 96 -15.38 0.16 -9.07
C THR A 96 -14.82 0.89 -7.87
N LEU A 97 -13.50 1.01 -7.81
CA LEU A 97 -12.76 1.70 -6.76
C LEU A 97 -11.92 2.80 -7.41
N ALA A 98 -11.99 4.01 -6.87
CA ALA A 98 -11.09 5.10 -7.20
C ALA A 98 -10.33 5.51 -5.93
N MET A 99 -9.04 5.75 -6.06
CA MET A 99 -8.19 6.25 -4.97
C MET A 99 -7.45 7.49 -5.44
N GLN A 100 -7.28 8.45 -4.54
CA GLN A 100 -6.55 9.69 -4.81
C GLN A 100 -5.76 10.10 -3.58
N ILE A 101 -4.56 10.63 -3.83
CA ILE A 101 -3.69 11.19 -2.81
C ILE A 101 -4.05 12.67 -2.65
N ALA A 102 -4.10 13.15 -1.40
CA ALA A 102 -4.34 14.56 -1.11
C ALA A 102 -3.29 15.45 -1.79
N GLY A 103 -3.72 16.59 -2.34
CA GLY A 103 -2.81 17.54 -2.99
C GLY A 103 -2.29 17.10 -4.37
N THR A 104 -2.81 16.01 -4.94
CA THR A 104 -2.56 15.64 -6.34
C THR A 104 -3.85 15.79 -7.15
N SER A 105 -3.73 16.11 -8.43
CA SER A 105 -4.87 16.16 -9.35
C SER A 105 -4.50 15.65 -10.73
N PHE A 106 -5.51 15.24 -11.46
CA PHE A 106 -5.38 14.82 -12.84
C PHE A 106 -5.61 16.02 -13.76
N THR A 107 -4.57 16.82 -13.97
CA THR A 107 -4.70 18.10 -14.72
C THR A 107 -4.59 17.91 -16.22
N ASP A 108 -3.77 16.96 -16.68
CA ASP A 108 -3.59 16.65 -18.08
C ASP A 108 -4.44 15.46 -18.51
N VAL A 109 -5.64 15.76 -18.99
CA VAL A 109 -6.60 14.75 -19.46
C VAL A 109 -6.17 14.02 -20.72
N THR A 110 -5.16 14.52 -21.43
CA THR A 110 -4.65 13.87 -22.64
C THR A 110 -3.88 12.59 -22.32
N LYS A 111 -3.30 12.48 -21.11
CA LYS A 111 -2.53 11.32 -20.65
C LYS A 111 -3.36 10.02 -20.57
N VAL A 112 -4.68 10.11 -20.43
CA VAL A 112 -5.57 8.95 -20.30
C VAL A 112 -6.63 8.86 -21.41
N ALA A 113 -6.56 9.74 -22.40
CA ALA A 113 -7.52 9.75 -23.49
C ALA A 113 -7.50 8.42 -24.25
N GLY A 114 -8.63 7.70 -24.24
CA GLY A 114 -8.77 6.39 -24.90
C GLY A 114 -8.15 5.21 -24.16
N LEU A 115 -7.58 5.41 -22.96
CA LEU A 115 -7.05 4.32 -22.14
C LEU A 115 -8.16 3.70 -21.27
N GLY A 116 -8.14 2.37 -21.17
CA GLY A 116 -8.96 1.64 -20.20
C GLY A 116 -8.31 1.59 -18.81
N TYR A 117 -9.10 1.28 -17.77
CA TYR A 117 -8.63 1.25 -16.37
C TYR A 117 -7.38 0.38 -16.15
N SER A 118 -7.27 -0.77 -16.82
CA SER A 118 -6.10 -1.65 -16.70
C SER A 118 -4.81 -1.02 -17.21
N ALA A 119 -4.87 -0.25 -18.30
CA ALA A 119 -3.70 0.44 -18.85
C ALA A 119 -3.28 1.61 -17.95
N ILE A 120 -4.25 2.33 -17.37
CA ILE A 120 -3.98 3.41 -16.42
C ILE A 120 -3.30 2.85 -15.16
N ASN A 121 -3.80 1.74 -14.62
CA ASN A 121 -3.24 1.10 -13.43
C ASN A 121 -1.84 0.50 -13.64
N ALA A 122 -1.49 0.14 -14.88
CA ALA A 122 -0.19 -0.41 -15.24
C ALA A 122 0.82 0.66 -15.69
N SER A 123 0.44 1.94 -15.71
CA SER A 123 1.33 3.01 -16.16
C SER A 123 2.46 3.25 -15.15
N GLU A 124 3.70 3.20 -15.63
CA GLU A 124 4.89 3.62 -14.87
C GLU A 124 5.06 5.15 -14.82
N THR A 125 4.43 5.86 -15.75
CA THR A 125 4.46 7.32 -15.79
C THR A 125 3.39 7.92 -14.89
N SER A 126 3.75 8.95 -14.12
CA SER A 126 2.79 9.62 -13.25
C SER A 126 1.68 10.30 -14.05
N MET A 127 0.46 9.86 -13.81
CA MET A 127 -0.76 10.44 -14.35
C MET A 127 -1.17 11.71 -13.58
N TYR A 128 -0.74 11.82 -12.32
CA TYR A 128 -1.10 12.90 -11.43
C TYR A 128 -0.02 13.98 -11.38
N ASP A 129 -0.47 15.22 -11.30
CA ASP A 129 0.37 16.39 -11.05
C ASP A 129 0.09 16.92 -9.64
N LEU A 130 1.10 17.54 -9.04
CA LEU A 130 0.98 18.19 -7.74
C LEU A 130 0.12 19.46 -7.88
N VAL A 131 -0.89 19.59 -7.02
CA VAL A 131 -1.76 20.77 -6.97
C VAL A 131 -1.75 21.34 -5.56
N GLY A 132 -1.15 22.52 -5.43
CA GLY A 132 -1.03 23.24 -4.15
C GLY A 132 0.32 23.00 -3.46
N ASP A 133 0.32 23.15 -2.13
CA ASP A 133 1.54 23.00 -1.32
C ASP A 133 1.86 21.52 -1.09
N PRO A 134 3.06 21.03 -1.48
CA PRO A 134 3.45 19.63 -1.29
C PRO A 134 3.48 19.20 0.18
N ARG A 135 3.55 20.14 1.13
CA ARG A 135 3.50 19.83 2.58
C ARG A 135 2.14 19.28 3.02
N ASN A 136 1.08 19.51 2.23
CA ASN A 136 -0.27 19.05 2.54
C ASN A 136 -0.58 17.64 2.04
N ILE A 137 0.31 17.02 1.26
CA ILE A 137 0.13 15.64 0.74
C ILE A 137 0.05 14.66 1.91
N GLY A 138 0.96 14.82 2.89
CA GLY A 138 1.00 13.97 4.07
C GLY A 138 1.50 12.54 3.80
N ILE A 139 2.22 12.31 2.71
CA ILE A 139 2.90 11.04 2.40
C ILE A 139 4.38 11.33 2.14
N VAL A 140 5.24 10.54 2.74
CA VAL A 140 6.69 10.59 2.52
C VAL A 140 7.18 9.17 2.27
N ASP A 141 7.93 9.00 1.19
CA ASP A 141 8.76 7.82 0.94
C ASP A 141 10.19 8.14 1.36
N TYR A 142 10.76 7.31 2.23
CA TYR A 142 12.14 7.39 2.63
C TYR A 142 12.86 6.08 2.34
N ARG A 143 13.80 6.13 1.39
CA ARG A 143 14.63 4.99 0.98
C ARG A 143 15.92 4.93 1.79
N PHE A 144 16.24 3.76 2.33
CA PHE A 144 17.43 3.53 3.14
C PHE A 144 17.93 2.09 3.00
N THR A 145 19.10 1.80 3.56
CA THR A 145 19.72 0.47 3.52
C THR A 145 19.79 -0.13 4.92
N VAL A 146 19.31 -1.36 5.07
CA VAL A 146 19.46 -2.16 6.28
C VAL A 146 20.64 -3.13 6.16
N ASP A 147 21.18 -3.55 7.31
CA ASP A 147 22.23 -4.58 7.31
C ASP A 147 21.69 -5.89 6.71
N LYS A 148 22.50 -6.52 5.85
CA LYS A 148 22.19 -7.78 5.17
C LYS A 148 21.84 -8.92 6.12
N LYS A 149 22.26 -8.87 7.38
CA LYS A 149 21.88 -9.85 8.40
C LYS A 149 20.36 -9.91 8.66
N PHE A 150 19.63 -8.83 8.34
CA PHE A 150 18.17 -8.76 8.48
C PHE A 150 17.42 -9.13 7.19
N VAL A 151 18.13 -9.34 6.08
CA VAL A 151 17.53 -9.67 4.79
C VAL A 151 17.33 -11.19 4.70
N VAL A 152 16.06 -11.62 4.63
CA VAL A 152 15.72 -13.04 4.45
C VAL A 152 15.26 -13.29 3.01
N ALA A 153 16.04 -14.10 2.29
CA ALA A 153 15.75 -14.48 0.92
C ALA A 153 14.39 -15.21 0.81
N GLY A 154 13.53 -14.79 -0.10
CA GLY A 154 12.23 -15.41 -0.38
C GLY A 154 11.10 -15.10 0.62
N ILE A 155 11.37 -14.35 1.69
CA ILE A 155 10.34 -13.81 2.60
C ILE A 155 10.15 -12.32 2.34
N ASN A 156 11.21 -11.53 2.51
CA ASN A 156 11.15 -10.06 2.41
C ASN A 156 11.73 -9.52 1.09
N THR A 157 12.26 -10.42 0.25
CA THR A 157 12.85 -10.09 -1.05
C THR A 157 11.90 -10.56 -2.15
N PRO A 158 11.76 -9.81 -3.26
CA PRO A 158 11.02 -10.30 -4.42
C PRO A 158 11.53 -11.69 -4.79
N LYS A 159 10.60 -12.63 -4.98
CA LYS A 159 10.94 -13.99 -5.40
C LYS A 159 11.67 -13.88 -6.74
N ALA A 160 12.91 -14.37 -6.78
CA ALA A 160 13.72 -14.41 -7.99
C ALA A 160 12.99 -15.15 -9.12
#